data_AF-A0A930TP16-F1
#
_entry.id   AF-A0A930TP16-F1
#
_cell.length_a   1.000
_cell.length_b   1.000
_cell.length_c   1.000
_cell.angle_alpha   90.00
_cell.angle_beta   90.00
_cell.angle_gamma   90.00
#
_symmetry.space_group_name_H-M   'P 1'
#
loop_
_entity.id
_entity.type
_entity.pdbx_description
1 polymer ?
#
loop_
_entity_poly.entity_id
_entity_poly.type
_entity_poly.pdbx_seq_one_letter_code
_entity_poly.pdbx_strand_id
1 'polypeptide(L)'
;MNVNPTVLLTLILLSLMVGAGATSAVWGYRLGRGALQGITQPDARPVNNLADEQGKPIRREGLTFLKEDDILAGVKARIEGGSAAPGNPE
;
A
#
# COMPACT_ATOMS: atom_id res chain seq x y z
N MET A 1 29.30 -25.30 38.59
CA MET A 1 28.41 -24.75 39.62
C MET A 1 27.15 -25.59 39.64
N ASN A 2 26.82 -26.22 40.77
CA ASN A 2 25.66 -27.10 40.89
C ASN A 2 24.40 -26.22 41.01
N VAL A 3 23.69 -26.03 39.90
CA VAL A 3 22.50 -25.17 39.87
C VAL A 3 21.34 -25.89 40.55
N ASN A 4 20.68 -25.21 41.48
CA ASN A 4 19.53 -25.78 42.18
C ASN A 4 18.37 -25.96 41.18
N PRO A 5 17.82 -27.18 41.03
CA PRO A 5 16.74 -27.46 40.07
C PRO A 5 15.50 -26.59 40.29
N THR A 6 15.21 -26.17 41.53
CA THR A 6 14.12 -25.24 41.82
C THR A 6 14.37 -23.86 41.20
N VAL A 7 15.61 -23.36 41.27
CA VAL A 7 15.98 -22.07 40.68
C VAL A 7 15.85 -22.12 39.16
N LEU A 8 16.30 -23.21 38.54
CA LEU A 8 16.16 -23.43 37.10
C LEU A 8 14.68 -23.44 36.68
N LEU A 9 13.83 -24.15 37.42
CA LEU A 9 12.39 -24.20 37.15
C LEU A 9 11.76 -22.81 37.24
N THR A 10 12.09 -22.02 38.27
CA THR A 10 11.53 -20.67 38.42
C THR A 10 11.95 -19.71 37.32
N LEU A 11 13.21 -19.80 36.83
CA LEU A 11 13.67 -18.98 35.72
C LEU A 11 12.97 -19.33 34.41
N ILE A 12 12.75 -20.62 34.16
CA ILE A 12 11.98 -21.07 32.99
C ILE A 12 10.55 -20.54 33.09
N LEU A 13 9.90 -20.71 34.25
CA LEU A 13 8.51 -20.29 34.46
C LEU A 13 8.36 -18.77 34.29
N LEU A 14 9.29 -17.99 34.84
CA LEU A 14 9.33 -16.53 34.72
C LEU A 14 9.49 -16.10 33.25
N SER A 15 10.43 -16.72 32.52
CA SER A 15 10.65 -16.45 31.10
C SER A 15 9.39 -16.73 30.28
N LEU A 16 8.69 -17.84 30.59
CA LEU A 16 7.47 -18.23 29.91
C LEU A 16 6.33 -17.25 30.17
N MET A 17 6.19 -16.74 31.39
CA MET A 17 5.19 -15.72 31.73
C MET A 17 5.45 -14.40 30.98
N VAL A 18 6.71 -13.97 30.89
CA VAL A 18 7.08 -12.77 30.12
C VAL A 18 6.81 -12.97 28.63
N GLY A 19 7.18 -14.11 28.07
CA GLY A 19 6.96 -14.44 26.66
C GLY A 19 5.48 -14.50 26.28
N ALA A 20 4.66 -15.15 27.11
CA ALA A 20 3.21 -15.24 26.92
C ALA A 20 2.55 -13.86 27.01
N GLY A 21 2.93 -13.05 28.00
CA GLY A 21 2.43 -11.67 28.17
C GLY A 21 2.77 -10.78 26.97
N ALA A 22 4.02 -10.81 26.51
CA ALA A 22 4.46 -10.02 25.36
C ALA A 22 3.74 -10.42 24.06
N THR A 23 3.63 -11.73 23.79
CA THR A 23 2.97 -12.23 22.59
C THR A 23 1.48 -11.87 22.57
N SER A 24 0.81 -11.99 23.73
CA SER A 24 -0.59 -11.59 23.90
C SER A 24 -0.78 -10.08 23.68
N ALA A 25 0.11 -9.24 24.23
CA ALA A 25 0.05 -7.79 24.06
C ALA A 25 0.22 -7.36 22.60
N VAL A 26 1.16 -7.99 21.87
CA VAL A 26 1.37 -7.69 20.44
C VAL A 26 0.15 -8.05 19.60
N TRP A 27 -0.44 -9.22 19.86
CA TRP A 27 -1.65 -9.64 19.15
C TRP A 27 -2.86 -8.78 19.50
N GLY A 28 -3.06 -8.47 20.78
CA GLY A 28 -4.10 -7.56 21.25
C GLY A 28 -3.95 -6.15 20.66
N TYR A 29 -2.71 -5.63 20.57
CA TYR A 29 -2.43 -4.33 19.96
C TYR A 29 -2.73 -4.33 18.46
N ARG A 30 -2.34 -5.38 17.72
CA ARG A 30 -2.66 -5.49 16.28
C ARG A 30 -4.16 -5.56 16.03
N LEU A 31 -4.88 -6.34 16.84
CA LEU A 31 -6.32 -6.47 16.77
C LEU A 31 -7.02 -5.14 17.12
N GLY A 32 -6.60 -4.49 18.20
CA GLY A 32 -7.11 -3.18 18.61
C GLY A 32 -6.84 -2.10 17.55
N ARG A 33 -5.63 -2.04 17.00
CA ARG A 33 -5.29 -1.06 15.96
C ARG A 33 -6.07 -1.30 14.67
N GLY A 34 -6.32 -2.56 14.31
CA GLY A 34 -7.19 -2.92 13.19
C GLY A 34 -8.66 -2.53 13.41
N ALA A 35 -9.16 -2.65 14.65
CA ALA A 35 -10.51 -2.23 15.00
C ALA A 35 -10.70 -0.70 14.90
N LEU A 36 -9.70 0.11 15.29
CA LEU A 36 -9.75 1.56 15.09
C LEU A 36 -9.60 1.96 13.61
N GLN A 37 -8.78 1.23 12.84
CA GLN A 37 -8.60 1.50 11.41
C GLN A 37 -9.83 1.16 10.56
N GLY A 38 -10.66 0.20 10.99
CA GLY A 38 -11.91 -0.17 10.31
C GLY A 38 -12.99 0.93 10.28
N ILE A 39 -12.87 1.97 11.13
CA ILE A 39 -13.88 3.04 11.24
C ILE A 39 -13.39 4.37 10.66
N THR A 40 -12.08 4.61 10.48
CA THR A 40 -11.59 5.97 10.18
C THR A 40 -10.93 6.26 8.84
N GLN A 41 -10.65 5.32 7.92
CA GLN A 41 -10.17 5.76 6.59
C GLN A 41 -10.15 4.64 5.54
N PRO A 42 -11.11 4.63 4.60
CA PRO A 42 -10.79 4.35 3.22
C PRO A 42 -10.36 5.68 2.56
N ASP A 43 -9.14 6.16 2.81
CA ASP A 43 -8.49 7.04 1.81
C ASP A 43 -7.87 6.12 0.75
N ALA A 44 -8.74 5.43 0.03
CA ALA A 44 -8.39 4.65 -1.14
C ALA A 44 -8.13 5.62 -2.30
N ARG A 45 -7.03 6.37 -2.22
CA ARG A 45 -6.42 6.93 -3.43
C ARG A 45 -5.75 5.76 -4.14
N PRO A 46 -6.19 5.38 -5.36
CA PRO A 46 -5.76 4.16 -6.05
C PRO A 46 -4.33 4.26 -6.62
N VAL A 47 -3.38 4.90 -5.91
CA VAL A 47 -2.03 5.19 -6.40
C VAL A 47 -0.90 4.62 -5.54
N ASN A 48 -1.18 4.09 -4.33
CA ASN A 48 -0.12 3.65 -3.42
C ASN A 48 0.07 2.12 -3.34
N ASN A 49 -0.69 1.35 -4.14
CA ASN A 49 -0.62 -0.12 -4.16
C ASN A 49 0.57 -0.64 -4.99
N LEU A 50 1.45 0.24 -5.47
CA LEU A 50 2.55 -0.08 -6.37
C LEU A 50 3.89 -0.37 -5.66
N ALA A 51 3.90 -0.36 -4.31
CA ALA A 51 5.15 -0.54 -3.56
C ALA A 51 5.65 -1.99 -3.45
N ASP A 52 4.87 -2.99 -3.92
CA ASP A 52 5.20 -4.42 -3.76
C ASP A 52 5.64 -5.15 -5.05
N GLU A 53 5.85 -4.43 -6.17
CA GLU A 53 6.47 -5.00 -7.38
C GLU A 53 8.00 -4.80 -7.42
N GLN A 54 8.72 -5.12 -6.32
CA GLN A 54 10.19 -5.13 -6.29
C GLN A 54 10.85 -6.31 -7.05
N GLY A 55 10.16 -6.93 -8.03
CA GLY A 55 10.62 -8.20 -8.62
C GLY A 55 10.41 -8.39 -10.12
N LYS A 56 9.94 -7.39 -10.87
CA LYS A 56 9.72 -7.53 -12.31
C LYS A 56 10.36 -6.36 -13.06
N PRO A 57 11.15 -6.59 -14.12
CA PRO A 57 11.65 -5.50 -14.93
C PRO A 57 10.46 -4.77 -15.54
N ILE A 58 10.12 -3.59 -14.99
CA ILE A 58 9.16 -2.67 -15.57
C ILE A 58 9.65 -2.37 -16.98
N ARG A 59 8.95 -2.92 -17.97
CA ARG A 59 9.14 -2.52 -19.36
C ARG A 59 8.74 -1.06 -19.41
N ARG A 60 9.75 -0.19 -19.52
CA ARG A 60 9.62 1.25 -19.65
C ARG A 60 9.09 1.55 -21.05
N GLU A 61 7.87 1.09 -21.35
CA GLU A 61 7.08 1.62 -22.45
C GLU A 61 6.85 3.10 -22.13
N GLY A 62 7.34 3.93 -23.04
CA GLY A 62 7.87 5.25 -22.76
C GLY A 62 6.91 6.17 -22.01
N LEU A 63 7.48 6.97 -21.12
CA LEU A 63 6.89 8.24 -20.72
C LEU A 63 6.78 9.09 -21.98
N THR A 64 5.64 9.02 -22.67
CA THR A 64 5.34 9.90 -23.79
C THR A 64 5.09 11.29 -23.21
N PHE A 65 6.09 12.16 -23.28
CA PHE A 65 5.91 13.57 -22.95
C PHE A 65 5.04 14.20 -24.05
N LEU A 66 3.76 14.43 -23.74
CA LEU A 66 2.87 15.15 -24.63
C LEU A 66 3.34 16.60 -24.72
N LYS A 67 3.64 17.06 -25.95
CA LYS A 67 3.99 18.46 -26.21
C LYS A 67 2.73 19.30 -26.20
N GLU A 68 2.71 20.33 -25.35
CA GLU A 68 1.56 21.20 -25.15
C GLU A 68 1.13 21.90 -26.45
N ASP A 69 2.09 22.20 -27.34
CA ASP A 69 1.84 22.80 -28.66
C ASP A 69 0.90 21.95 -29.55
N ASP A 70 1.02 20.62 -29.51
CA ASP A 70 0.19 19.71 -30.32
C ASP A 70 -1.25 19.67 -29.80
N ILE A 71 -1.44 19.81 -28.49
CA ILE A 71 -2.76 19.91 -27.86
C ILE A 71 -3.42 21.23 -28.22
N LEU A 72 -2.68 22.34 -28.18
CA LEU A 72 -3.20 23.65 -28.56
C LEU A 72 -3.58 23.69 -30.05
N ALA A 73 -2.80 23.04 -30.92
CA ALA A 73 -3.14 22.91 -32.34
C ALA A 73 -4.42 22.08 -32.55
N GLY A 74 -4.58 20.97 -31.83
CA GLY A 74 -5.78 20.13 -31.90
C GLY A 74 -7.03 20.81 -31.35
N VAL A 75 -6.90 21.59 -30.27
CA VAL A 75 -7.99 22.39 -29.71
C VAL A 75 -8.37 23.53 -30.67
N LYS A 76 -7.38 24.20 -31.25
CA LYS A 76 -7.61 25.26 -32.23
C LYS A 76 -8.30 24.74 -33.50
N ALA A 77 -7.88 23.59 -34.01
CA ALA A 77 -8.55 22.93 -35.13
C ALA A 77 -10.01 22.55 -34.81
N ARG A 78 -10.32 22.17 -33.56
CA ARG A 78 -11.69 21.88 -33.11
C ARG A 78 -12.54 23.14 -32.93
N ILE A 79 -11.93 24.25 -32.52
CA ILE A 79 -12.61 25.54 -32.35
C ILE A 79 -12.88 26.20 -33.71
N GLU A 80 -11.93 26.11 -34.64
CA GLU A 80 -12.08 26.63 -36.01
C GLU A 80 -12.99 25.72 -36.87
N GLY A 81 -12.99 24.40 -36.61
CA GLY A 81 -13.80 23.38 -37.28
C GLY A 81 -15.20 23.16 -36.67
N GLY A 82 -15.83 24.19 -36.12
CA GLY A 82 -17.20 24.13 -35.59
C GLY A 82 -18.26 23.93 -36.67
N SER A 83 -18.24 22.81 -37.41
CA SER A 83 -19.33 22.25 -38.21
C SER A 83 -18.95 20.86 -38.76
N ALA A 84 -19.02 19.81 -37.93
CA ALA A 84 -19.43 18.47 -38.37
C ALA A 84 -19.62 17.55 -37.16
N ALA A 85 -20.85 17.06 -37.01
CA ALA A 85 -21.24 16.00 -36.08
C ALA A 85 -20.49 14.68 -36.35
N PRO A 86 -20.46 13.73 -35.40
CA PRO A 86 -19.55 12.60 -35.41
C PRO A 86 -20.01 11.55 -36.41
N GLY A 87 -19.14 11.23 -37.38
CA GLY A 87 -19.21 9.99 -38.13
C GLY A 87 -18.08 9.08 -37.66
N ASN A 88 -18.43 8.08 -36.86
CA ASN A 88 -17.71 6.80 -36.81
C ASN A 88 -18.78 5.76 -37.20
N PRO A 89 -18.49 4.66 -37.94
CA PRO A 89 -17.26 3.86 -37.87
C PRO A 89 -16.71 3.35 -39.22
N GLU A 90 -15.42 2.98 -39.25
CA GLU A 90 -14.88 1.67 -39.69
C GLU A 90 -13.37 1.61 -39.41
#